data_AF-A0AAV7JVC0-F1
#
_entry.id   AF-A0AAV7JVC0-F1
#
_cell.length_a   1.000
_cell.length_b   1.000
_cell.length_c   1.000
_cell.angle_alpha   90.00
_cell.angle_beta   90.00
_cell.angle_gamma   90.00
#
_symmetry.space_group_name_H-M   'P 1'
#
loop_
_entity.id
_entity.type
_entity.pdbx_description
1 polymer ?
#
loop_
_entity_poly.entity_id
_entity_poly.type
_entity_poly.pdbx_seq_one_letter_code
_entity_poly.pdbx_strand_id
1 'polypeptide(L)'
;MNVVSGTYHLFSQKRFRPHRLCGALYLTQFLIATLAEFSPALQKLTHPYIHVTLPITGCLQAIIACRTFTFLPTTKGEVQGYFSDKRTMSYDFILENVYFSGLIVFQSLYCYYPELFHAFPIVEVIFVFLPYFVIRPFFPKTSFRQSLSKTYGGEVSDRNKFFIYANVYFVKVFYIAGKHISGYYINYLLYTNNIPGSYDRTMRLLFLLAGWGATIAVFLHTLKFKHYLSARMAMLLYTGSFPLFYAAYASLYQLALLQPIILLICAVGILINFMPVYVQVLYQCFACLVLSNMK
;
A
#
# COMPACT_ATOMS: atom_id res chain seq x y z
N MET A 1 11.79 1.32 -31.47
CA MET A 1 12.84 1.44 -30.43
C MET A 1 12.93 0.09 -29.72
N ASN A 2 14.07 -0.62 -29.80
CA ASN A 2 14.20 -1.94 -29.17
C ASN A 2 13.97 -1.83 -27.66
N VAL A 3 13.17 -2.75 -27.09
CA VAL A 3 12.78 -2.76 -25.67
C VAL A 3 14.01 -2.68 -24.75
N VAL A 4 15.08 -3.40 -25.09
CA VAL A 4 16.36 -3.40 -24.34
C VAL A 4 17.01 -2.01 -24.30
N SER A 5 17.05 -1.31 -25.44
CA SER A 5 17.60 0.05 -25.54
C SER A 5 16.74 1.05 -24.76
N GLY A 6 15.40 0.89 -24.79
CA GLY A 6 14.46 1.68 -24.00
C GLY A 6 14.63 1.52 -22.50
N THR A 7 14.78 0.28 -22.02
CA THR A 7 14.97 -0.03 -20.59
C THR A 7 16.31 0.48 -20.08
N TYR A 8 17.41 0.28 -20.82
CA TYR A 8 18.71 0.81 -20.43
C TYR A 8 18.66 2.34 -20.29
N HIS A 9 18.08 3.03 -21.28
CA HIS A 9 17.91 4.47 -21.25
C HIS A 9 17.01 4.95 -20.09
N LEU A 10 16.04 4.14 -19.66
CA LEU A 10 15.16 4.47 -18.52
C LEU A 10 15.95 4.59 -17.21
N PHE A 11 16.99 3.76 -17.00
CA PHE A 11 17.73 3.70 -15.74
C PHE A 11 19.12 4.38 -15.76
N SER A 12 19.69 4.67 -16.94
CA SER A 12 21.07 5.18 -17.07
C SER A 12 21.23 6.70 -17.14
N GLN A 13 20.16 7.49 -17.27
CA GLN A 13 20.32 8.95 -17.34
C GLN A 13 20.75 9.56 -15.99
N LYS A 14 21.59 10.60 -16.06
CA LYS A 14 22.10 11.32 -14.87
C LYS A 14 20.99 11.99 -14.04
N ARG A 15 19.93 12.49 -14.70
CA ARG A 15 18.80 13.16 -14.02
C ARG A 15 17.98 12.14 -13.23
N PHE A 16 17.80 12.39 -11.93
CA PHE A 16 17.06 11.51 -11.01
C PHE A 16 17.69 10.13 -10.81
N ARG A 17 19.03 10.03 -10.92
CA ARG A 17 19.78 8.78 -10.78
C ARG A 17 19.47 8.02 -9.47
N PRO A 18 19.41 8.66 -8.28
CA PRO A 18 19.08 7.95 -7.04
C PRO A 18 17.71 7.25 -7.10
N HIS A 19 16.68 7.94 -7.60
CA HIS A 19 15.34 7.40 -7.76
C HIS A 19 15.30 6.23 -8.76
N ARG A 20 16.09 6.30 -9.84
CA ARG A 20 16.15 5.21 -10.84
C ARG A 20 16.85 3.98 -10.27
N LEU A 21 17.98 4.16 -9.59
CA LEU A 21 18.75 3.05 -9.02
C LEU A 21 17.97 2.35 -7.90
N CYS A 22 17.40 3.12 -6.96
CA CYS A 22 16.58 2.56 -5.89
C CYS A 22 15.34 1.87 -6.48
N GLY A 23 14.76 2.43 -7.55
CA GLY A 23 13.66 1.80 -8.25
C GLY A 23 14.01 0.50 -8.98
N ALA A 24 15.16 0.44 -9.64
CA ALA A 24 15.65 -0.79 -10.25
C ALA A 24 15.88 -1.87 -9.19
N LEU A 25 16.51 -1.50 -8.06
CA LEU A 25 16.71 -2.39 -6.92
C LEU A 25 15.38 -2.95 -6.38
N TYR A 26 14.38 -2.07 -6.18
CA TYR A 26 13.05 -2.49 -5.75
C TYR A 26 12.41 -3.49 -6.74
N LEU A 27 12.46 -3.20 -8.04
CA LEU A 27 11.90 -4.10 -9.07
C LEU A 27 12.61 -5.44 -9.11
N THR A 28 13.94 -5.46 -8.95
CA THR A 28 14.71 -6.71 -8.85
C THR A 28 14.31 -7.50 -7.62
N GLN A 29 14.19 -6.87 -6.45
CA GLN A 29 13.74 -7.54 -5.23
C GLN A 29 12.31 -8.07 -5.36
N PHE A 30 11.42 -7.28 -5.97
CA PHE A 30 10.03 -7.68 -6.19
C PHE A 30 9.95 -8.92 -7.09
N LEU A 31 10.73 -8.95 -8.17
CA LEU A 31 10.82 -10.10 -9.06
C LEU A 31 11.39 -11.33 -8.34
N ILE A 32 12.49 -11.18 -7.59
CA ILE A 32 13.09 -12.28 -6.81
C ILE A 32 12.08 -12.83 -5.80
N ALA A 33 11.40 -11.97 -5.04
CA ALA A 33 10.39 -12.38 -4.07
C ALA A 33 9.20 -13.07 -4.74
N THR A 34 8.79 -12.62 -5.93
CA THR A 34 7.73 -13.26 -6.71
C THR A 34 8.15 -14.65 -7.19
N LEU A 35 9.36 -14.79 -7.72
CA LEU A 35 9.92 -16.09 -8.15
C LEU A 35 10.12 -17.04 -6.97
N ALA A 36 10.47 -16.52 -5.79
CA ALA A 36 10.64 -17.31 -4.57
C ALA A 36 9.33 -18.00 -4.16
N GLU A 37 8.16 -17.40 -4.41
CA GLU A 37 6.85 -18.03 -4.13
C GLU A 37 6.54 -19.26 -4.99
N PHE A 38 7.33 -19.50 -6.05
CA PHE A 38 7.24 -20.66 -6.93
C PHE A 38 8.48 -21.57 -6.87
N SER A 39 9.52 -21.18 -6.12
CA SER A 39 10.78 -21.91 -6.03
C SER A 39 11.22 -22.09 -4.57
N PRO A 40 11.03 -23.28 -3.97
CA PRO A 40 11.41 -23.54 -2.58
C PRO A 40 12.90 -23.28 -2.29
N ALA A 41 13.77 -23.56 -3.27
CA ALA A 41 15.20 -23.31 -3.13
C ALA A 41 15.50 -21.81 -3.01
N LEU A 42 14.89 -20.99 -3.88
CA LEU A 42 15.05 -19.54 -3.84
C LEU A 42 14.40 -18.94 -2.59
N GLN A 43 13.25 -19.47 -2.18
CA GLN A 43 12.58 -19.07 -0.94
C GLN A 43 13.47 -19.29 0.29
N LYS A 44 14.10 -20.48 0.41
CA LYS A 44 15.00 -20.79 1.52
C LYS A 44 16.21 -19.84 1.58
N LEU A 45 16.72 -19.43 0.42
CA LEU A 45 17.87 -18.52 0.34
C LEU A 45 17.52 -17.07 0.68
N THR A 46 16.29 -16.65 0.39
CA THR A 46 15.89 -15.24 0.45
C THR A 46 15.08 -14.89 1.69
N HIS A 47 14.46 -15.87 2.35
CA HIS A 47 13.66 -15.66 3.56
C HIS A 47 14.52 -15.53 4.83
N PRO A 48 14.18 -14.62 5.78
CA PRO A 48 13.13 -13.60 5.73
C PRO A 48 13.58 -12.30 5.02
N TYR A 49 14.87 -12.21 4.66
CA TYR A 49 15.54 -10.99 4.23
C TYR A 49 14.83 -10.26 3.07
N ILE A 50 14.35 -10.97 2.06
CA ILE A 50 13.70 -10.33 0.91
C ILE A 50 12.36 -9.69 1.28
N HIS A 51 11.60 -10.31 2.20
CA HIS A 51 10.30 -9.79 2.64
C HIS A 51 10.45 -8.60 3.59
N VAL A 52 11.62 -8.41 4.19
CA VAL A 52 11.97 -7.25 5.02
C VAL A 52 12.60 -6.13 4.18
N THR A 53 13.58 -6.47 3.34
CA THR A 53 14.30 -5.49 2.53
C THR A 53 13.46 -4.90 1.42
N LEU A 54 12.51 -5.64 0.84
CA LEU A 54 11.62 -5.14 -0.22
C LEU A 54 10.72 -3.98 0.27
N PRO A 55 10.00 -4.08 1.41
CA PRO A 55 9.28 -2.93 1.97
C PRO A 55 10.20 -1.74 2.28
N ILE A 56 11.39 -2.00 2.84
CA ILE A 56 12.35 -0.94 3.19
C ILE A 56 12.78 -0.18 1.94
N THR A 57 13.17 -0.88 0.87
CA THR A 57 13.54 -0.23 -0.40
C THR A 57 12.35 0.46 -1.04
N GLY A 58 11.13 -0.07 -0.90
CA GLY A 58 9.89 0.59 -1.35
C GLY A 58 9.67 1.93 -0.64
N CYS A 59 9.83 1.96 0.69
CA CYS A 59 9.70 3.17 1.48
C CYS A 59 10.82 4.18 1.17
N LEU A 60 12.08 3.74 1.07
CA LEU A 60 13.20 4.57 0.64
C LEU A 60 12.97 5.16 -0.76
N GLN A 61 12.45 4.36 -1.69
CA GLN A 61 12.11 4.81 -3.02
C GLN A 61 11.03 5.91 -3.01
N ALA A 62 10.01 5.77 -2.15
CA ALA A 62 8.99 6.80 -1.95
C ALA A 62 9.58 8.10 -1.36
N ILE A 63 10.48 8.01 -0.38
CA ILE A 63 11.16 9.16 0.21
C ILE A 63 12.04 9.87 -0.83
N ILE A 64 12.83 9.11 -1.59
CA ILE A 64 13.66 9.64 -2.68
C ILE A 64 12.77 10.29 -3.75
N ALA A 65 11.62 9.69 -4.07
CA ALA A 65 10.64 10.26 -5.00
C ALA A 65 10.13 11.64 -4.52
N CYS A 66 9.87 11.81 -3.22
CA CYS A 66 9.48 13.11 -2.65
C CYS A 66 10.55 14.18 -2.89
N ARG A 67 11.83 13.84 -2.76
CA ARG A 67 12.93 14.79 -3.05
C ARG A 67 13.13 15.04 -4.53
N THR A 68 12.73 14.10 -5.38
CA THR A 68 12.99 14.09 -6.83
C THR A 68 11.91 14.83 -7.61
N PHE A 69 10.64 14.65 -7.23
CA PHE A 69 9.48 15.10 -7.99
C PHE A 69 8.80 16.35 -7.40
N THR A 70 9.58 17.23 -6.77
CA THR A 70 9.09 18.50 -6.19
C THR A 70 8.49 19.47 -7.21
N PHE A 71 8.72 19.23 -8.51
CA PHE A 71 8.13 20.00 -9.61
C PHE A 71 6.67 19.61 -9.93
N LEU A 72 6.15 18.54 -9.33
CA LEU A 72 4.75 18.13 -9.54
C LEU A 72 3.79 19.09 -8.83
N PRO A 73 2.56 19.26 -9.35
CA PRO A 73 1.58 20.15 -8.73
C PRO A 73 1.16 19.63 -7.34
N THR A 74 1.10 20.53 -6.37
CA THR A 74 0.50 20.28 -5.05
C THR A 74 -1.02 20.42 -5.10
N THR A 75 -1.72 19.73 -4.22
CA THR A 75 -3.19 19.68 -4.25
C THR A 75 -3.90 20.99 -3.87
N LYS A 76 -3.16 22.04 -3.48
CA LYS A 76 -3.66 23.42 -3.47
C LYS A 76 -4.13 23.93 -4.85
N GLY A 77 -3.94 23.14 -5.92
CA GLY A 77 -4.43 23.36 -7.28
C GLY A 77 -5.18 22.16 -7.90
N GLU A 78 -6.15 21.59 -7.18
CA GLU A 78 -7.37 21.05 -7.83
C GLU A 78 -7.35 19.67 -8.52
N VAL A 79 -6.37 18.78 -8.27
CA VAL A 79 -6.40 17.40 -8.82
C VAL A 79 -5.76 16.38 -7.90
N GLN A 80 -6.39 15.20 -7.77
CA GLN A 80 -5.95 14.16 -6.85
C GLN A 80 -5.87 12.77 -7.52
N GLY A 81 -4.67 12.20 -7.54
CA GLY A 81 -4.46 10.75 -7.59
C GLY A 81 -4.49 10.06 -8.96
N TYR A 82 -4.78 8.76 -8.93
CA TYR A 82 -4.53 7.81 -10.02
C TYR A 82 -5.41 8.03 -11.26
N PHE A 83 -6.53 8.74 -11.08
CA PHE A 83 -7.72 8.68 -11.95
C PHE A 83 -7.89 9.94 -12.82
N SER A 84 -6.88 10.26 -13.63
CA SER A 84 -6.94 11.30 -14.67
C SER A 84 -6.39 10.77 -16.00
N ASP A 85 -7.09 11.07 -17.09
CA ASP A 85 -6.64 10.71 -18.45
C ASP A 85 -5.66 11.74 -19.04
N LYS A 86 -5.69 12.99 -18.55
CA LYS A 86 -4.88 14.10 -19.09
C LYS A 86 -3.69 14.52 -18.23
N ARG A 87 -3.75 14.33 -16.91
CA ARG A 87 -2.77 14.93 -15.97
C ARG A 87 -1.84 13.93 -15.30
N THR A 88 -0.74 14.50 -14.81
CA THR A 88 0.27 13.85 -13.97
C THR A 88 -0.25 13.60 -12.57
N MET A 89 0.42 12.69 -11.86
CA MET A 89 0.21 12.47 -10.43
C MET A 89 0.54 13.74 -9.64
N SER A 90 -0.20 14.01 -8.57
CA SER A 90 0.09 15.12 -7.65
C SER A 90 1.28 14.82 -6.75
N TYR A 91 1.98 15.87 -6.33
CA TYR A 91 3.07 15.74 -5.35
C TYR A 91 2.58 15.12 -4.02
N ASP A 92 1.38 15.52 -3.60
CA ASP A 92 0.69 14.99 -2.41
C ASP A 92 0.51 13.48 -2.46
N PHE A 93 0.24 12.88 -3.63
CA PHE A 93 0.13 11.43 -3.76
C PHE A 93 1.46 10.72 -3.49
N ILE A 94 2.59 11.32 -3.89
CA ILE A 94 3.92 10.76 -3.63
C ILE A 94 4.22 10.80 -2.13
N LEU A 95 3.91 11.91 -1.47
CA LEU A 95 4.02 12.03 -0.01
C LEU A 95 3.12 11.03 0.70
N GLU A 96 1.87 10.88 0.28
CA GLU A 96 0.94 9.87 0.83
C GLU A 96 1.48 8.45 0.65
N ASN A 97 2.18 8.16 -0.45
CA ASN A 97 2.78 6.84 -0.65
C ASN A 97 3.89 6.50 0.35
N VAL A 98 4.59 7.50 0.91
CA VAL A 98 5.56 7.28 2.00
C VAL A 98 4.86 6.72 3.23
N TYR A 99 3.67 7.23 3.58
CA TYR A 99 2.87 6.70 4.68
C TYR A 99 2.51 5.23 4.46
N PHE A 100 1.93 4.89 3.30
CA PHE A 100 1.53 3.51 3.01
C PHE A 100 2.72 2.56 2.93
N SER A 101 3.82 2.98 2.31
CA SER A 101 5.06 2.17 2.28
C SER A 101 5.64 1.99 3.68
N GLY A 102 5.57 3.00 4.54
CA GLY A 102 5.98 2.92 5.94
C GLY A 102 5.15 1.93 6.76
N LEU A 103 3.83 1.84 6.53
CA LEU A 103 3.00 0.81 7.17
C LEU A 103 3.42 -0.61 6.78
N ILE A 104 3.80 -0.81 5.51
CA ILE A 104 4.28 -2.13 5.03
C ILE A 104 5.63 -2.47 5.65
N VAL A 105 6.52 -1.48 5.80
CA VAL A 105 7.80 -1.65 6.52
C VAL A 105 7.55 -2.07 7.96
N PHE A 106 6.66 -1.36 8.67
CA PHE A 106 6.27 -1.71 10.03
C PHE A 106 5.76 -3.15 10.09
N GLN A 107 4.76 -3.49 9.28
CA GLN A 107 4.11 -4.80 9.34
C GLN A 107 5.08 -5.94 9.01
N SER A 108 5.97 -5.75 8.03
CA SER A 108 6.99 -6.74 7.69
C SER A 108 8.01 -6.92 8.81
N LEU A 109 8.55 -5.82 9.35
CA LEU A 109 9.48 -5.89 10.49
C LEU A 109 8.81 -6.53 11.70
N TYR A 110 7.54 -6.22 11.95
CA TYR A 110 6.82 -6.74 13.11
C TYR A 110 6.52 -8.23 12.98
N CYS A 111 6.22 -8.69 11.75
CA CYS A 111 6.03 -10.11 11.45
C CYS A 111 7.31 -10.94 11.65
N TYR A 112 8.49 -10.41 11.30
CA TYR A 112 9.74 -11.17 11.34
C TYR A 112 10.61 -10.92 12.57
N TYR A 113 10.47 -9.75 13.18
CA TYR A 113 11.27 -9.30 14.31
C TYR A 113 10.39 -8.59 15.36
N PRO A 114 9.40 -9.30 15.95
CA PRO A 114 8.46 -8.71 16.90
C PRO A 114 9.14 -8.10 18.14
N GLU A 115 10.28 -8.64 18.54
CA GLU A 115 11.05 -8.17 19.69
C GLU A 115 11.50 -6.70 19.57
N LEU A 116 11.69 -6.21 18.34
CA LEU A 116 11.99 -4.79 18.10
C LEU A 116 10.86 -3.88 18.58
N PHE A 117 9.61 -4.35 18.54
CA PHE A 117 8.44 -3.57 18.93
C PHE A 117 8.03 -3.84 20.37
N HIS A 118 8.23 -5.07 20.87
CA HIS A 118 8.06 -5.38 22.30
C HIS A 118 8.96 -4.53 23.20
N ALA A 119 10.16 -4.19 22.74
CA ALA A 119 11.06 -3.27 23.45
C ALA A 119 10.52 -1.83 23.54
N PHE A 120 9.58 -1.44 22.67
CA PHE A 120 8.99 -0.11 22.59
C PHE A 120 7.45 -0.20 22.53
N PRO A 121 6.77 -0.55 23.63
CA PRO A 121 5.33 -0.86 23.63
C PRO A 121 4.47 0.33 23.18
N ILE A 122 4.90 1.56 23.43
CA ILE A 122 4.21 2.76 22.93
C ILE A 122 4.24 2.82 21.41
N VAL A 123 5.39 2.49 20.79
CA VAL A 123 5.55 2.45 19.34
C VAL A 123 4.69 1.33 18.76
N GLU A 124 4.73 0.14 19.36
CA GLU A 124 3.88 -0.99 19.00
C GLU A 124 2.39 -0.59 18.98
N VAL A 125 1.89 -0.01 20.08
CA VAL A 125 0.48 0.43 20.19
C VAL A 125 0.13 1.47 19.13
N ILE A 126 1.00 2.46 18.89
CA ILE A 126 0.75 3.50 17.88
C ILE A 126 0.63 2.89 16.49
N PHE A 127 1.50 1.96 16.11
CA PHE A 127 1.49 1.39 14.76
C PHE A 127 0.41 0.30 14.58
N VAL A 128 0.04 -0.43 15.63
CA VAL A 128 -1.01 -1.45 15.58
C VAL A 128 -2.40 -0.82 15.59
N PHE A 129 -2.68 0.09 16.53
CA PHE A 129 -4.05 0.59 16.79
C PHE A 129 -4.29 2.00 16.29
N LEU A 130 -3.28 2.87 16.33
CA LEU A 130 -3.44 4.30 16.05
C LEU A 130 -2.71 4.84 14.81
N PRO A 131 -2.30 4.04 13.79
CA PRO A 131 -1.47 4.57 12.70
C PRO A 131 -2.22 5.65 11.90
N TYR A 132 -3.54 5.48 11.74
CA TYR A 132 -4.40 6.41 10.99
C TYR A 132 -4.76 7.69 11.76
N PHE A 133 -4.46 7.77 13.06
CA PHE A 133 -4.81 8.90 13.92
C PHE A 133 -3.58 9.66 14.39
N VAL A 134 -2.49 8.95 14.67
CA VAL A 134 -1.23 9.55 15.11
C VAL A 134 -0.33 9.85 13.92
N ILE A 135 -0.12 8.88 13.01
CA ILE A 135 0.88 9.01 11.94
C ILE A 135 0.27 9.65 10.69
N ARG A 136 -0.92 9.22 10.26
CA ARG A 136 -1.56 9.68 9.02
C ARG A 136 -1.73 11.21 8.91
N PRO A 137 -2.02 11.99 9.97
CA PRO A 137 -2.15 13.45 9.87
C PRO A 137 -0.90 14.18 9.39
N PHE A 138 0.29 13.58 9.53
CA PHE A 138 1.54 14.16 9.05
C PHE A 138 1.72 14.05 7.52
N PHE A 139 0.80 13.39 6.82
CA PHE A 139 0.85 13.18 5.39
C PHE A 139 -0.39 13.78 4.72
N PRO A 140 -0.28 14.31 3.49
CA PRO A 140 -1.44 14.83 2.75
C PRO A 140 -2.44 13.71 2.44
N LYS A 141 -3.71 14.07 2.25
CA LYS A 141 -4.81 13.14 1.93
C LYS A 141 -5.32 13.40 0.53
N THR A 142 -5.12 12.46 -0.39
CA THR A 142 -5.74 12.54 -1.71
C THR A 142 -7.19 12.03 -1.64
N SER A 143 -8.12 12.76 -2.25
CA SER A 143 -9.56 12.47 -2.29
C SER A 143 -10.03 12.15 -3.71
N PHE A 144 -10.59 10.96 -3.85
CA PHE A 144 -11.19 10.52 -5.10
C PHE A 144 -12.43 11.33 -5.53
N ARG A 145 -13.07 12.06 -4.61
CA ARG A 145 -14.27 12.87 -4.92
C ARG A 145 -13.91 14.12 -5.72
N GLN A 146 -12.75 14.72 -5.44
CA GLN A 146 -12.30 15.92 -6.16
C GLN A 146 -11.89 15.57 -7.60
N SER A 147 -11.27 14.40 -7.81
CA SER A 147 -10.89 13.89 -9.14
C SER A 147 -12.05 13.70 -10.12
N LEU A 148 -13.30 13.70 -9.63
CA LEU A 148 -14.51 13.46 -10.41
C LEU A 148 -15.40 14.71 -10.55
N SER A 149 -15.03 15.84 -9.93
CA SER A 149 -15.88 17.02 -9.93
C SER A 149 -15.72 17.83 -11.23
N LYS A 150 -16.85 18.23 -11.85
CA LYS A 150 -16.86 19.06 -13.07
C LYS A 150 -16.23 20.44 -12.87
N THR A 151 -16.20 20.91 -11.62
CA THR A 151 -15.64 22.21 -11.22
C THR A 151 -14.16 22.35 -11.58
N TYR A 152 -13.44 21.24 -11.75
CA TYR A 152 -12.00 21.21 -12.03
C TYR A 152 -11.66 20.77 -13.47
N GLY A 153 -12.45 21.20 -14.46
CA GLY A 153 -11.98 21.32 -15.84
C GLY A 153 -12.02 20.06 -16.73
N GLY A 154 -12.94 19.12 -16.53
CA GLY A 154 -13.16 18.04 -17.51
C GLY A 154 -11.95 17.10 -17.67
N GLU A 155 -11.36 16.69 -16.54
CA GLU A 155 -10.17 15.84 -16.43
C GLU A 155 -10.36 14.37 -16.82
N VAL A 156 -11.60 14.07 -17.18
CA VAL A 156 -12.03 12.79 -17.68
C VAL A 156 -12.78 13.11 -18.97
N SER A 157 -12.24 12.65 -20.09
CA SER A 157 -12.99 12.68 -21.35
C SER A 157 -14.32 11.93 -21.19
N ASP A 158 -15.37 12.39 -21.86
CA ASP A 158 -16.69 11.74 -21.79
C ASP A 158 -16.61 10.26 -22.17
N ARG A 159 -15.71 9.91 -23.10
CA ARG A 159 -15.40 8.54 -23.51
C ARG A 159 -14.86 7.66 -22.38
N ASN A 160 -14.13 8.22 -21.41
CA ASN A 160 -13.51 7.50 -20.30
C ASN A 160 -14.30 7.61 -19.00
N LYS A 161 -15.38 8.41 -18.99
CA LYS A 161 -16.12 8.77 -17.79
C LYS A 161 -16.59 7.55 -17.00
N PHE A 162 -17.40 6.71 -17.61
CA PHE A 162 -17.92 5.51 -16.94
C PHE A 162 -16.81 4.62 -16.37
N PHE A 163 -15.76 4.37 -17.17
CA PHE A 163 -14.62 3.56 -16.74
C PHE A 163 -13.92 4.15 -15.51
N ILE A 164 -13.64 5.45 -15.51
CA ILE A 164 -12.96 6.12 -14.40
C ILE A 164 -13.84 6.14 -13.14
N TYR A 165 -15.15 6.43 -13.26
CA TYR A 165 -16.08 6.35 -12.13
C TYR A 165 -16.11 4.95 -11.52
N ALA A 166 -16.28 3.91 -12.34
CA ALA A 166 -16.31 2.52 -11.88
C ALA A 166 -15.01 2.15 -11.14
N ASN A 167 -13.84 2.53 -11.68
CA ASN A 167 -12.56 2.28 -11.03
C ASN A 167 -12.45 3.03 -9.69
N VAL A 168 -12.89 4.29 -9.61
CA VAL A 168 -12.87 5.05 -8.35
C VAL A 168 -13.70 4.35 -7.26
N TYR A 169 -14.90 3.86 -7.59
CA TYR A 169 -15.71 3.12 -6.62
C TYR A 169 -15.02 1.83 -6.18
N PHE A 170 -14.48 1.07 -7.13
CA PHE A 170 -13.76 -0.17 -6.83
C PHE A 170 -12.55 0.07 -5.91
N VAL A 171 -11.81 1.14 -6.16
CA VAL A 171 -10.67 1.56 -5.35
C VAL A 171 -11.11 2.00 -3.97
N LYS A 172 -12.19 2.78 -3.82
CA LYS A 172 -12.72 3.14 -2.50
C LYS A 172 -13.05 1.91 -1.65
N VAL A 173 -13.75 0.93 -2.24
CA VAL A 173 -14.08 -0.33 -1.56
C VAL A 173 -12.80 -1.08 -1.17
N PHE A 174 -11.85 -1.16 -2.09
CA PHE A 174 -10.55 -1.77 -1.84
C PHE A 174 -9.78 -1.07 -0.71
N TYR A 175 -9.79 0.26 -0.63
CA TYR A 175 -9.12 1.00 0.45
C TYR A 175 -9.72 0.70 1.83
N ILE A 176 -11.04 0.50 1.92
CA ILE A 176 -11.70 0.09 3.17
C ILE A 176 -11.24 -1.33 3.54
N ALA A 177 -11.30 -2.26 2.59
CA ALA A 177 -10.84 -3.64 2.81
C ALA A 177 -9.36 -3.70 3.20
N GLY A 178 -8.49 -2.98 2.49
CA GLY A 178 -7.07 -2.88 2.78
C GLY A 178 -6.78 -2.27 4.14
N LYS A 179 -7.48 -1.19 4.53
CA LYS A 179 -7.34 -0.58 5.85
C LYS A 179 -7.71 -1.54 6.97
N HIS A 180 -8.82 -2.26 6.84
CA HIS A 180 -9.34 -3.11 7.91
C HIS A 180 -8.71 -4.49 7.93
N ILE A 181 -8.52 -5.13 6.79
CA ILE A 181 -7.93 -6.47 6.70
C ILE A 181 -6.40 -6.37 6.78
N SER A 182 -5.75 -5.75 5.80
CA SER A 182 -4.29 -5.63 5.81
C SER A 182 -3.79 -4.70 6.92
N GLY A 183 -4.48 -3.60 7.22
CA GLY A 183 -4.05 -2.65 8.24
C GLY A 183 -4.33 -3.13 9.65
N TYR A 184 -5.61 -3.30 10.02
CA TYR A 184 -5.96 -3.62 11.41
C TYR A 184 -5.91 -5.12 11.72
N TYR A 185 -6.64 -5.96 10.99
CA TYR A 185 -6.79 -7.38 11.30
C TYR A 185 -5.46 -8.12 11.36
N ILE A 186 -4.58 -7.96 10.34
CA ILE A 186 -3.25 -8.56 10.37
C ILE A 186 -2.39 -8.00 11.51
N ASN A 187 -2.41 -6.67 11.75
CA ASN A 187 -1.63 -6.10 12.86
C ASN A 187 -2.11 -6.57 14.23
N TYR A 188 -3.41 -6.77 14.41
CA TYR A 188 -3.99 -7.33 15.62
C TYR A 188 -3.56 -8.78 15.83
N LEU A 189 -3.60 -9.59 14.77
CA LEU A 189 -3.11 -10.97 14.82
C LEU A 189 -1.62 -11.02 15.19
N LEU A 190 -0.79 -10.16 14.59
CA LEU A 190 0.63 -10.01 14.94
C LEU A 190 0.80 -9.59 16.41
N TYR A 191 0.01 -8.62 16.88
CA TYR A 191 0.07 -8.13 18.26
C TYR A 191 -0.24 -9.18 19.31
N THR A 192 -1.24 -10.03 19.02
CA THR A 192 -1.60 -11.17 19.89
C THR A 192 -0.81 -12.44 19.58
N ASN A 193 0.19 -12.39 18.69
CA ASN A 193 0.97 -13.55 18.23
C ASN A 193 0.11 -14.75 17.77
N ASN A 194 -0.99 -14.47 17.07
CA ASN A 194 -2.01 -15.44 16.67
C ASN A 194 -1.96 -15.80 15.17
N ILE A 195 -0.79 -15.70 14.52
CA ILE A 195 -0.59 -16.15 13.14
C ILE A 195 0.15 -17.49 13.17
N PRO A 196 -0.54 -18.63 12.90
CA PRO A 196 0.13 -19.91 12.77
C PRO A 196 1.08 -19.91 11.56
N GLY A 197 2.19 -20.65 11.65
CA GLY A 197 3.17 -20.77 10.57
C GLY A 197 2.60 -21.34 9.25
N SER A 198 1.45 -22.02 9.29
CA SER A 198 0.72 -22.44 8.07
C SER A 198 0.28 -21.27 7.19
N TYR A 199 0.21 -20.05 7.74
CA TYR A 199 -0.15 -18.82 7.02
C TYR A 199 1.06 -17.99 6.57
N ASP A 200 2.29 -18.46 6.78
CA ASP A 200 3.51 -17.72 6.39
C ASP A 200 3.49 -17.36 4.90
N ARG A 201 3.03 -18.28 4.05
CA ARG A 201 2.89 -18.03 2.62
C ARG A 201 1.88 -16.91 2.33
N THR A 202 0.74 -16.94 3.00
CA THR A 202 -0.28 -15.89 2.84
C THR A 202 0.27 -14.54 3.28
N MET A 203 1.02 -14.47 4.39
CA MET A 203 1.65 -13.21 4.82
C MET A 203 2.66 -12.69 3.79
N ARG A 204 3.52 -13.54 3.25
CA ARG A 204 4.47 -13.15 2.18
C ARG A 204 3.77 -12.64 0.93
N LEU A 205 2.69 -13.30 0.51
CA LEU A 205 1.87 -12.85 -0.62
C LEU A 205 1.20 -11.51 -0.33
N LEU A 206 0.70 -11.29 0.89
CA LEU A 206 0.13 -10.00 1.30
C LEU A 206 1.19 -8.89 1.27
N PHE A 207 2.43 -9.15 1.70
CA PHE A 207 3.53 -8.17 1.59
C PHE A 207 3.89 -7.86 0.14
N LEU A 208 3.95 -8.87 -0.72
CA LEU A 208 4.16 -8.70 -2.16
C LEU A 208 3.06 -7.82 -2.77
N LEU A 209 1.80 -8.16 -2.51
CA LEU A 209 0.65 -7.43 -3.02
C LEU A 209 0.63 -5.99 -2.48
N ALA A 210 0.90 -5.79 -1.18
CA ALA A 210 1.00 -4.47 -0.58
C ALA A 210 2.12 -3.63 -1.24
N GLY A 211 3.28 -4.24 -1.50
CA GLY A 211 4.36 -3.61 -2.26
C GLY A 211 3.97 -3.26 -3.70
N TRP A 212 3.13 -4.06 -4.34
CA TRP A 212 2.53 -3.70 -5.63
C TRP A 212 1.65 -2.45 -5.50
N GLY A 213 0.74 -2.47 -4.52
CA GLY A 213 -0.23 -1.39 -4.28
C GLY A 213 0.41 -0.04 -3.94
N ALA A 214 1.48 -0.03 -3.15
CA ALA A 214 2.18 1.19 -2.76
C ALA A 214 3.26 1.60 -3.79
N THR A 215 4.18 0.70 -4.13
CA THR A 215 5.38 1.11 -4.88
C THR A 215 5.22 0.92 -6.40
N ILE A 216 4.71 -0.24 -6.85
CA ILE A 216 4.54 -0.49 -8.30
C ILE A 216 3.51 0.45 -8.91
N ALA A 217 2.45 0.79 -8.18
CA ALA A 217 1.49 1.81 -8.59
C ALA A 217 2.14 3.14 -8.99
N VAL A 218 3.15 3.59 -8.24
CA VAL A 218 3.90 4.83 -8.56
C VAL A 218 4.77 4.66 -9.81
N PHE A 219 5.33 3.47 -10.04
CA PHE A 219 6.04 3.17 -11.29
C PHE A 219 5.12 3.20 -12.51
N LEU A 220 3.96 2.55 -12.44
CA LEU A 220 2.97 2.54 -13.51
C LEU A 220 2.57 3.96 -13.91
N HIS A 221 2.45 4.85 -12.93
CA HIS A 221 2.23 6.26 -13.17
C HIS A 221 3.38 7.00 -13.85
N THR A 222 4.60 6.71 -13.45
CA THR A 222 5.78 7.29 -14.09
C THR A 222 5.86 6.85 -15.55
N LEU A 223 5.51 5.59 -15.84
CA LEU A 223 5.41 5.07 -17.20
C LEU A 223 4.26 5.72 -17.98
N LYS A 224 3.11 5.97 -17.34
CA LYS A 224 1.99 6.76 -17.90
C LYS A 224 2.46 8.16 -18.30
N PHE A 225 3.13 8.87 -17.39
CA PHE A 225 3.62 10.22 -17.63
C PHE A 225 4.64 10.29 -18.77
N LYS A 226 5.51 9.29 -18.86
CA LYS A 226 6.48 9.18 -19.98
C LYS A 226 5.87 8.64 -21.27
N HIS A 227 4.55 8.45 -21.32
CA HIS A 227 3.81 7.90 -22.46
C HIS A 227 4.24 6.49 -22.89
N TYR A 228 4.91 5.72 -22.02
CA TYR A 228 5.19 4.30 -22.25
C TYR A 228 3.95 3.42 -22.06
N LEU A 229 3.01 3.86 -21.22
CA LEU A 229 1.73 3.19 -20.98
C LEU A 229 0.59 4.19 -21.19
N SER A 230 -0.52 3.72 -21.77
CA SER A 230 -1.75 4.50 -21.79
C SER A 230 -2.36 4.62 -20.38
N ALA A 231 -3.14 5.67 -20.13
CA ALA A 231 -3.82 5.84 -18.84
C ALA A 231 -4.71 4.64 -18.48
N ARG A 232 -5.42 4.08 -19.46
CA ARG A 232 -6.25 2.88 -19.29
C ARG A 232 -5.42 1.67 -18.89
N MET A 233 -4.29 1.43 -19.57
CA MET A 233 -3.42 0.30 -19.26
C MET A 233 -2.82 0.43 -17.86
N ALA A 234 -2.34 1.64 -17.49
CA ALA A 234 -1.82 1.89 -16.15
C ALA A 234 -2.89 1.67 -15.05
N MET A 235 -4.14 2.07 -15.29
CA MET A 235 -5.26 1.81 -14.37
C MET A 235 -5.59 0.33 -14.27
N LEU A 236 -5.68 -0.38 -15.41
CA LEU A 236 -5.97 -1.82 -15.43
C LEU A 236 -4.87 -2.65 -14.75
N LEU A 237 -3.60 -2.29 -14.93
CA LEU A 237 -2.49 -2.96 -14.23
C LEU A 237 -2.54 -2.72 -12.72
N TYR A 238 -2.93 -1.52 -12.30
CA TYR A 238 -3.09 -1.21 -10.88
C TYR A 238 -4.29 -1.92 -10.26
N THR A 239 -5.49 -1.79 -10.84
CA THR A 239 -6.70 -2.43 -10.31
C THR A 239 -6.75 -3.93 -10.56
N GLY A 240 -6.00 -4.43 -11.53
CA GLY A 240 -5.84 -5.85 -11.83
C GLY A 240 -5.17 -6.65 -10.71
N SER A 241 -4.47 -6.00 -9.77
CA SER A 241 -3.97 -6.69 -8.58
C SER A 241 -5.03 -6.90 -7.51
N PHE A 242 -6.16 -6.19 -7.54
CA PHE A 242 -7.16 -6.24 -6.46
C PHE A 242 -7.84 -7.61 -6.35
N PRO A 243 -8.19 -8.32 -7.44
CA PRO A 243 -8.65 -9.70 -7.34
C PRO A 243 -7.65 -10.60 -6.60
N LEU A 244 -6.34 -10.39 -6.79
CA LEU A 244 -5.30 -11.14 -6.07
C LEU A 244 -5.28 -10.82 -4.58
N PHE A 245 -5.49 -9.55 -4.20
CA PHE A 245 -5.69 -9.17 -2.81
C PHE A 245 -6.92 -9.83 -2.20
N TYR A 246 -8.07 -9.81 -2.88
CA TYR A 246 -9.27 -10.46 -2.37
C TYR A 246 -9.11 -11.97 -2.27
N ALA A 247 -8.40 -12.61 -3.19
CA ALA A 247 -8.05 -14.03 -3.08
C ALA A 247 -7.15 -14.29 -1.85
N ALA A 248 -6.16 -13.44 -1.60
CA ALA A 248 -5.33 -13.53 -0.41
C ALA A 248 -6.14 -13.32 0.88
N TYR A 249 -7.07 -12.35 0.90
CA TYR A 249 -7.98 -12.13 2.02
C TYR A 249 -8.92 -13.31 2.24
N ALA A 250 -9.48 -13.88 1.17
CA ALA A 250 -10.30 -15.06 1.25
C ALA A 250 -9.53 -16.24 1.83
N SER A 251 -8.24 -16.39 1.53
CA SER A 251 -7.41 -17.46 2.11
C SER A 251 -7.23 -17.35 3.63
N LEU A 252 -7.52 -16.20 4.25
CA LEU A 252 -7.50 -16.01 5.70
C LEU A 252 -8.78 -16.48 6.40
N TYR A 253 -9.78 -17.01 5.67
CA TYR A 253 -11.09 -17.35 6.26
C TYR A 253 -10.99 -18.31 7.44
N GLN A 254 -10.14 -19.34 7.36
CA GLN A 254 -9.95 -20.29 8.46
C GLN A 254 -9.34 -19.60 9.69
N LEU A 255 -8.34 -18.73 9.48
CA LEU A 255 -7.75 -17.95 10.56
C LEU A 255 -8.77 -17.02 11.22
N ALA A 256 -9.65 -16.42 10.42
CA ALA A 256 -10.74 -15.57 10.89
C ALA A 256 -11.73 -16.33 11.76
N LEU A 257 -12.05 -17.59 11.42
CA LEU A 257 -12.90 -18.45 12.24
C LEU A 257 -12.20 -18.92 13.53
N LEU A 258 -10.88 -19.10 13.50
CA LEU A 258 -10.09 -19.43 14.68
C LEU A 258 -9.93 -18.24 15.64
N GLN A 259 -10.04 -17.01 15.14
CA GLN A 259 -9.85 -15.77 15.92
C GLN A 259 -11.12 -14.89 15.88
N PRO A 260 -12.27 -15.38 16.39
CA PRO A 260 -13.57 -14.72 16.21
C PRO A 260 -13.64 -13.34 16.87
N ILE A 261 -12.92 -13.13 17.99
CA ILE A 261 -12.87 -11.82 18.68
C ILE A 261 -12.18 -10.78 17.78
N ILE A 262 -11.02 -11.13 17.21
CA ILE A 262 -10.25 -10.23 16.33
C ILE A 262 -11.05 -9.95 15.04
N LEU A 263 -11.71 -10.97 14.48
CA LEU A 263 -12.61 -10.81 13.34
C LEU A 263 -13.76 -9.85 13.66
N LEU A 264 -14.44 -10.03 14.80
CA LEU A 264 -15.56 -9.19 15.21
C LEU A 264 -15.12 -7.74 15.42
N ILE A 265 -13.97 -7.52 16.09
CA ILE A 265 -13.36 -6.19 16.21
C ILE A 265 -13.15 -5.62 14.81
N CYS A 266 -12.45 -6.32 13.91
CA CYS A 266 -12.25 -5.79 12.56
C CYS A 266 -13.55 -5.44 11.82
N ALA A 267 -14.57 -6.31 11.88
CA ALA A 267 -15.87 -6.11 11.25
C ALA A 267 -16.64 -4.89 11.81
N VAL A 268 -16.68 -4.72 13.13
CA VAL A 268 -17.27 -3.54 13.78
C VAL A 268 -16.47 -2.28 13.41
N GLY A 269 -15.14 -2.39 13.32
CA GLY A 269 -14.27 -1.32 12.86
C GLY A 269 -14.64 -0.81 11.46
N ILE A 270 -15.05 -1.69 10.53
CA ILE A 270 -15.51 -1.30 9.18
C ILE A 270 -16.76 -0.40 9.27
N LEU A 271 -17.69 -0.73 10.17
CA LEU A 271 -18.90 0.08 10.38
C LEU A 271 -18.55 1.43 11.02
N ILE A 272 -17.66 1.42 12.02
CA ILE A 272 -17.20 2.62 12.73
C ILE A 272 -16.36 3.54 11.84
N ASN A 273 -15.75 3.03 10.76
CA ASN A 273 -14.96 3.83 9.81
C ASN A 273 -15.76 5.00 9.19
N PHE A 274 -17.09 4.91 9.18
CA PHE A 274 -17.99 5.96 8.69
C PHE A 274 -18.45 6.95 9.78
N MET A 275 -18.10 6.70 11.04
CA MET A 275 -18.43 7.55 12.19
C MET A 275 -17.41 8.69 12.36
N PRO A 276 -17.71 9.72 13.18
CA PRO A 276 -16.76 10.78 13.48
C PRO A 276 -15.43 10.27 14.05
N VAL A 277 -14.34 11.01 13.79
CA VAL A 277 -12.97 10.60 14.14
C VAL A 277 -12.81 10.26 15.62
N TYR A 278 -13.44 11.01 16.52
CA TYR A 278 -13.36 10.73 17.97
C TYR A 278 -13.95 9.36 18.34
N VAL A 279 -15.03 8.93 17.68
CA VAL A 279 -15.61 7.59 17.87
C VAL A 279 -14.64 6.52 17.39
N GLN A 280 -13.97 6.76 16.25
CA GLN A 280 -12.98 5.82 15.73
C GLN A 280 -11.76 5.69 16.66
N VAL A 281 -11.29 6.79 17.25
CA VAL A 281 -10.19 6.78 18.22
C VAL A 281 -10.59 6.02 19.48
N LEU A 282 -11.76 6.34 20.07
CA LEU A 282 -12.28 5.62 21.24
C LEU A 282 -12.41 4.12 20.97
N TYR A 283 -12.85 3.77 19.76
CA TYR A 283 -12.94 2.39 19.33
C TYR A 283 -11.57 1.69 19.23
N GLN A 284 -10.55 2.37 18.72
CA GLN A 284 -9.19 1.81 18.68
C GLN A 284 -8.58 1.67 20.08
N CYS A 285 -8.86 2.61 21.00
CA CYS A 285 -8.49 2.45 22.40
C CYS A 285 -9.18 1.24 23.04
N PHE A 286 -10.46 1.03 22.76
CA PHE A 286 -11.19 -0.17 23.20
C PHE A 286 -10.58 -1.45 22.64
N ALA A 287 -10.29 -1.50 21.33
CA ALA A 287 -9.63 -2.65 20.70
C ALA A 287 -8.26 -2.93 21.33
N CYS A 288 -7.46 -1.88 21.59
CA CYS A 288 -6.18 -1.99 22.28
C CYS A 288 -6.33 -2.60 23.67
N LEU A 289 -7.30 -2.14 24.47
CA LEU A 289 -7.57 -2.69 25.79
C LEU A 289 -7.95 -4.16 25.72
N VAL A 290 -8.91 -4.53 24.86
CA VAL A 290 -9.36 -5.92 24.73
C VAL A 290 -8.21 -6.83 24.29
N LEU A 291 -7.47 -6.48 23.24
CA LEU A 291 -6.40 -7.31 22.71
C LEU A 291 -5.18 -7.36 23.63
N SER A 292 -4.93 -6.34 24.44
CA SER A 292 -3.85 -6.39 25.44
C SER A 292 -4.16 -7.34 26.59
N ASN A 293 -5.43 -7.63 26.87
CA ASN A 293 -5.82 -8.68 27.83
C ASN A 293 -5.78 -10.09 27.23
N MET A 294 -5.62 -10.20 25.91
CA MET A 294 -5.50 -11.49 25.19
C MET A 294 -4.04 -11.85 24.88
N LYS A 295 -3.11 -10.90 25.00
CA LYS A 295 -1.67 -11.07 24.79
C LYS A 295 -1.03 -11.67 26.03
#